data_AF-A0AA92Q9K3-F1
#
_entry.id   AF-A0AA92Q9K3-F1
#
_cell.length_a   1.000
_cell.length_b   1.000
_cell.length_c   1.000
_cell.angle_alpha   90.00
_cell.angle_beta   90.00
_cell.angle_gamma   90.00
#
_symmetry.space_group_name_H-M   'P 1'
#
loop_
_entity.id
_entity.type
_entity.pdbx_description
1 polymer ?
#
loop_
_entity_poly.entity_id
_entity_poly.type
_entity_poly.pdbx_seq_one_letter_code
_entity_poly.pdbx_strand_id
1 'polypeptide(L)'
;MRYTVRAMVDRLFKTGQFEFIHKKRDAKGDVVFENCYSGENRQLLGMLSYIDQVDRFNHKICKENGREPESTDGRIALFRRFLYFDNFYSAREPVIVCEGKTDNVYLRCAIRNLAARYPELIDQGSNPPKFKVRFFKYAETRTGHITDLTGGVGGICKLLKNYHEDVHDWFKACRYTHLLPNFYAHRPEPLAARASGVSACRRLGAMPPDDPL
;
A
#
# COMPACT_ATOMS: atom_id res chain seq x y z
N MET A 1 8.27 -18.71 12.50
CA MET A 1 7.08 -18.24 11.76
C MET A 1 6.92 -16.71 11.80
N ARG A 2 6.75 -16.07 12.97
CA ARG A 2 6.52 -14.60 13.07
C ARG A 2 7.61 -13.74 12.41
N TYR A 3 8.88 -14.05 12.64
CA TYR A 3 10.01 -13.35 12.02
C TYR A 3 10.04 -13.47 10.50
N THR A 4 9.71 -14.65 9.98
CA THR A 4 9.64 -14.93 8.55
C THR A 4 8.55 -14.10 7.87
N VAL A 5 7.35 -14.05 8.46
CA VAL A 5 6.23 -13.23 7.93
C VAL A 5 6.60 -11.75 7.95
N ARG A 6 7.25 -11.27 9.01
CA ARG A 6 7.75 -9.88 9.07
C ARG A 6 8.75 -9.58 7.95
N ALA A 7 9.69 -10.48 7.68
CA ALA A 7 10.66 -10.31 6.60
C ALA A 7 9.99 -10.32 5.22
N MET A 8 8.97 -11.17 5.01
CA MET A 8 8.19 -11.19 3.77
C MET A 8 7.42 -9.88 3.55
N VAL A 9 6.78 -9.36 4.60
CA VAL A 9 6.06 -8.07 4.55
C VAL A 9 7.02 -6.90 4.30
N ASP A 10 8.19 -6.88 4.94
CA ASP A 10 9.21 -5.87 4.69
C ASP A 10 9.71 -5.92 3.24
N ARG A 11 9.95 -7.11 2.70
CA ARG A 11 10.32 -7.28 1.29
C ARG A 11 9.21 -6.78 0.36
N LEU A 12 7.95 -7.15 0.63
CA LEU A 12 6.79 -6.65 -0.10
C LEU A 12 6.74 -5.12 -0.14
N PHE A 13 6.96 -4.44 0.99
CA PHE A 13 6.94 -2.97 1.04
C PHE A 13 8.07 -2.32 0.25
N LYS A 14 9.22 -2.98 0.14
CA LYS A 14 10.40 -2.45 -0.54
C LYS A 14 10.40 -2.72 -2.04
N THR A 15 9.98 -3.91 -2.46
CA THR A 15 10.11 -4.35 -3.85
C THR A 15 8.76 -4.52 -4.56
N GLY A 16 7.66 -4.58 -3.80
CA GLY A 16 6.32 -4.82 -4.33
C GLY A 16 5.97 -6.30 -4.47
N GLN A 17 6.90 -7.21 -4.15
CA GLN A 17 6.71 -8.65 -4.21
C GLN A 17 7.48 -9.34 -3.08
N PHE A 18 7.11 -10.57 -2.76
CA PHE A 18 7.81 -11.39 -1.79
C PHE A 18 7.82 -12.85 -2.24
N GLU A 19 8.69 -13.63 -1.63
CA GLU A 19 8.89 -15.03 -1.97
C GLU A 19 8.81 -15.89 -0.73
N PHE A 20 8.35 -17.12 -0.92
CA PHE A 20 8.50 -18.18 0.06
C PHE A 20 9.76 -18.97 -0.26
N ILE A 21 10.59 -19.12 0.76
CA ILE A 21 11.85 -19.85 0.67
C ILE A 21 11.72 -21.11 1.51
N HIS A 22 11.67 -22.27 0.86
CA HIS A 22 11.71 -23.58 1.53
C HIS A 22 13.10 -24.17 1.40
N LYS A 23 13.79 -24.30 2.54
CA LYS A 23 15.11 -24.93 2.62
C LYS A 23 14.98 -26.30 3.28
N LYS A 24 15.30 -27.38 2.56
CA LYS A 24 15.51 -28.70 3.15
C LYS A 24 17.00 -28.89 3.41
N ARG A 25 17.36 -29.14 4.66
CA ARG A 25 18.74 -29.47 5.05
C ARG A 25 18.91 -30.98 5.16
N ASP A 26 20.08 -31.48 4.78
CA ASP A 26 20.43 -32.88 4.98
C ASP A 26 20.77 -33.18 6.45
N ALA A 27 20.98 -34.46 6.77
CA ALA A 27 21.51 -34.92 8.04
C ALA A 27 22.88 -34.30 8.42
N LYS A 28 23.62 -33.74 7.45
CA LYS A 28 24.89 -33.02 7.66
C LYS A 28 24.74 -31.50 7.82
N GLY A 29 23.52 -30.96 7.69
CA GLY A 29 23.24 -29.53 7.84
C GLY A 29 23.33 -28.69 6.56
N ASP A 30 23.80 -29.27 5.45
CA ASP A 30 23.88 -28.61 4.15
C ASP A 30 22.50 -28.41 3.51
N VAL A 31 22.29 -27.30 2.81
CA VAL A 31 21.03 -27.01 2.10
C VAL A 31 21.01 -27.81 0.80
N VAL A 32 20.18 -28.85 0.73
CA VAL A 32 20.09 -29.76 -0.42
C VAL A 32 19.03 -29.31 -1.42
N PHE A 33 18.05 -28.54 -0.95
CA PHE A 33 16.92 -28.11 -1.77
C PHE A 33 16.46 -26.73 -1.33
N GLU A 34 16.51 -25.76 -2.24
CA GLU A 34 15.97 -24.41 -2.06
C GLU A 34 14.90 -24.17 -3.12
N ASN A 35 13.64 -24.27 -2.72
CA ASN A 35 12.52 -23.89 -3.57
C ASN A 35 12.07 -22.47 -3.22
N CYS A 36 12.10 -21.59 -4.21
CA CYS A 36 11.61 -20.22 -4.13
C CYS A 36 10.37 -20.07 -5.02
N TYR A 37 9.26 -19.62 -4.42
CA TYR A 37 8.05 -19.30 -5.17
C TYR A 37 7.55 -17.91 -4.82
N SER A 38 7.10 -17.16 -5.83
CA SER A 38 6.49 -15.84 -5.65
C SER A 38 5.19 -15.98 -4.85
N GLY A 39 5.02 -15.12 -3.86
CA GLY A 39 3.87 -15.14 -2.96
C GLY A 39 2.78 -14.17 -3.36
N GLU A 40 1.54 -14.50 -3.03
CA GLU A 40 0.39 -13.63 -3.22
C GLU A 40 0.05 -12.87 -1.93
N ASN A 41 -0.38 -11.60 -2.04
CA ASN A 41 -0.81 -10.80 -0.89
C ASN A 41 -1.89 -11.52 -0.04
N ARG A 42 -2.78 -12.29 -0.66
CA ARG A 42 -3.81 -13.08 0.05
C ARG A 42 -3.20 -14.09 1.02
N GLN A 43 -2.07 -14.68 0.67
CA GLN A 43 -1.37 -15.63 1.54
C GLN A 43 -0.78 -14.91 2.77
N LEU A 44 -0.15 -13.74 2.57
CA LEU A 44 0.34 -12.92 3.69
C LEU A 44 -0.80 -12.42 4.58
N LEU A 45 -1.93 -12.02 3.98
CA LEU A 45 -3.13 -11.63 4.74
C LEU A 45 -3.59 -12.77 5.65
N GLY A 46 -3.62 -14.01 5.14
CA GLY A 46 -3.94 -15.19 5.94
C GLY A 46 -2.96 -15.42 7.09
N MET A 47 -1.66 -15.31 6.82
CA MET A 47 -0.61 -15.49 7.84
C MET A 47 -0.66 -14.42 8.94
N LEU A 48 -0.85 -13.15 8.56
CA LEU A 48 -0.99 -12.04 9.51
C LEU A 48 -2.26 -12.17 10.34
N SER A 49 -3.38 -12.54 9.71
CA SER A 49 -4.65 -12.77 10.39
C SER A 49 -4.54 -13.90 11.42
N TYR A 50 -3.85 -14.99 11.07
CA TYR A 50 -3.61 -16.09 12.00
C TYR A 50 -2.73 -15.66 13.18
N ILE A 51 -1.66 -14.89 12.93
CA ILE A 51 -0.80 -14.35 14.00
C ILE A 51 -1.62 -13.48 14.96
N ASP A 52 -2.44 -12.56 14.44
CA ASP A 52 -3.32 -11.71 15.25
C ASP A 52 -4.32 -12.53 16.07
N GLN A 53 -4.90 -13.58 15.48
CA GLN A 53 -5.82 -14.47 16.19
C GLN A 53 -5.13 -15.19 17.35
N VAL A 54 -3.94 -15.75 17.14
CA VAL A 54 -3.16 -16.42 18.18
C VAL A 54 -2.75 -15.44 19.28
N ASP A 55 -2.32 -14.24 18.91
CA ASP A 55 -1.95 -13.20 19.88
C ASP A 55 -3.12 -12.83 20.79
N ARG A 56 -4.32 -12.64 20.23
CA ARG A 56 -5.54 -12.36 21.01
C ARG A 56 -5.93 -13.52 21.92
N PHE A 57 -5.80 -14.75 21.43
CA PHE A 57 -6.07 -15.94 22.23
C PHE A 57 -5.13 -16.03 23.42
N ASN A 58 -3.82 -15.84 23.19
CA ASN A 58 -2.81 -15.84 24.25
C ASN A 58 -3.04 -14.69 25.24
N HIS A 59 -3.39 -13.49 24.76
CA HIS A 59 -3.74 -12.35 25.61
C HIS A 59 -4.90 -12.67 26.55
N LYS A 60 -5.96 -13.28 26.01
CA LYS A 60 -7.13 -13.69 26.78
C LYS A 60 -6.73 -14.68 27.89
N ILE A 61 -5.97 -15.72 27.54
CA ILE A 61 -5.49 -16.72 28.51
C ILE A 61 -4.60 -16.10 29.59
N CYS A 62 -3.65 -15.23 29.22
CA CYS A 62 -2.79 -14.56 30.19
C CYS A 62 -3.62 -13.78 31.21
N LYS A 63 -4.58 -12.99 30.73
CA LYS A 63 -5.47 -12.19 31.58
C LYS A 63 -6.32 -13.06 32.50
N GLU A 64 -6.90 -14.14 31.98
CA GLU A 64 -7.69 -15.10 32.78
C GLU A 64 -6.85 -15.78 33.87
N ASN A 65 -5.55 -15.98 33.63
CA ASN A 65 -4.61 -16.56 34.59
C ASN A 65 -3.90 -15.50 35.47
N GLY A 66 -4.34 -14.24 35.45
CA GLY A 66 -3.73 -13.17 36.25
C GLY A 66 -2.29 -12.81 35.85
N ARG A 67 -1.90 -13.08 34.60
CA ARG A 67 -0.58 -12.76 34.05
C ARG A 67 -0.68 -11.60 33.07
N GLU A 68 0.35 -10.76 33.06
CA GLU A 68 0.48 -9.70 32.07
C GLU A 68 0.80 -10.29 30.69
N PRO A 69 0.03 -9.95 29.64
CA PRO A 69 0.29 -10.42 28.30
C PRO A 69 1.47 -9.69 27.64
N GLU A 70 2.20 -10.38 26.76
CA GLU A 70 3.27 -9.79 25.94
C GLU A 70 2.69 -8.70 25.00
N SER A 71 3.35 -7.55 24.85
CA SER A 71 2.90 -6.52 23.90
C SER A 71 2.81 -7.05 22.46
N THR A 72 1.72 -6.70 21.78
CA THR A 72 1.44 -7.04 20.38
C THR A 72 1.48 -5.82 19.47
N ASP A 73 1.81 -4.64 19.99
CA ASP A 73 1.64 -3.36 19.29
C ASP A 73 2.43 -3.29 17.99
N GLY A 74 3.68 -3.76 18.01
CA GLY A 74 4.51 -3.83 16.81
C GLY A 74 3.94 -4.77 15.74
N ARG A 75 3.27 -5.85 16.15
CA ARG A 75 2.65 -6.82 15.23
C ARG A 75 1.35 -6.28 14.66
N ILE A 76 0.54 -5.59 15.48
CA ILE A 76 -0.66 -4.88 15.05
C ILE A 76 -0.28 -3.76 14.07
N ALA A 77 0.75 -2.97 14.36
CA ALA A 77 1.24 -1.92 13.48
C ALA A 77 1.74 -2.47 12.14
N LEU A 78 2.49 -3.58 12.15
CA LEU A 78 2.93 -4.26 10.93
C LEU A 78 1.72 -4.73 10.09
N PHE A 79 0.71 -5.31 10.74
CA PHE A 79 -0.50 -5.77 10.05
C PHE A 79 -1.29 -4.59 9.47
N ARG A 80 -1.46 -3.51 10.24
CA ARG A 80 -2.07 -2.26 9.76
C ARG A 80 -1.37 -1.72 8.51
N ARG A 81 -0.03 -1.66 8.52
CA ARG A 81 0.78 -1.25 7.36
C ARG A 81 0.54 -2.15 6.17
N PHE A 82 0.50 -3.46 6.37
CA PHE A 82 0.22 -4.42 5.29
C PHE A 82 -1.14 -4.14 4.66
N LEU A 83 -2.16 -3.89 5.47
CA LEU A 83 -3.49 -3.57 4.98
C LEU A 83 -3.55 -2.26 4.21
N TYR A 84 -2.81 -1.23 4.64
CA TYR A 84 -2.68 0.02 3.90
C TYR A 84 -1.92 -0.16 2.59
N PHE A 85 -0.86 -0.96 2.60
CA PHE A 85 -0.12 -1.28 1.39
C PHE A 85 -1.03 -1.95 0.37
N ASP A 86 -1.69 -3.04 0.77
CA ASP A 86 -2.55 -3.85 -0.10
C ASP A 86 -3.77 -3.06 -0.61
N ASN A 87 -4.43 -2.30 0.28
CA ASN A 87 -5.65 -1.58 -0.09
C ASN A 87 -5.43 -0.24 -0.77
N PHE A 88 -4.34 0.48 -0.51
CA PHE A 88 -4.18 1.85 -1.01
C PHE A 88 -2.90 2.05 -1.82
N TYR A 89 -1.77 1.49 -1.38
CA TYR A 89 -0.50 1.71 -2.04
C TYR A 89 -0.36 0.91 -3.35
N SER A 90 -0.69 -0.39 -3.31
CA SER A 90 -0.65 -1.30 -4.45
C SER A 90 -2.00 -1.44 -5.14
N ALA A 91 -2.89 -0.45 -4.98
CA ALA A 91 -4.21 -0.47 -5.60
C ALA A 91 -4.09 -0.41 -7.13
N ARG A 92 -4.76 -1.34 -7.82
CA ARG A 92 -4.79 -1.42 -9.30
C ARG A 92 -5.78 -0.46 -9.94
N GLU A 93 -6.55 0.27 -9.15
CA GLU A 93 -7.51 1.26 -9.61
C GLU A 93 -7.67 2.31 -8.52
N PRO A 94 -8.06 3.55 -8.86
CA PRO A 94 -8.32 4.58 -7.86
C PRO A 94 -9.32 4.11 -6.81
N VAL A 95 -9.02 4.36 -5.54
CA VAL A 95 -9.87 3.94 -4.41
C VAL A 95 -10.58 5.16 -3.84
N ILE A 96 -11.91 5.10 -3.82
CA ILE A 96 -12.77 6.11 -3.20
C ILE A 96 -13.05 5.66 -1.76
N VAL A 97 -12.66 6.50 -0.81
CA VAL A 97 -12.94 6.33 0.62
C VAL A 97 -13.92 7.43 1.05
N CYS A 98 -15.11 7.03 1.48
CA CYS A 98 -16.15 7.95 1.96
C CYS A 98 -16.30 7.86 3.48
N GLU A 99 -16.98 8.81 4.13
CA GLU A 99 -17.19 8.76 5.58
C GLU A 99 -18.08 7.58 5.99
N GLY A 100 -19.19 7.39 5.27
CA GLY A 100 -20.20 6.39 5.58
C GLY A 100 -20.41 5.37 4.47
N LYS A 101 -21.09 4.27 4.81
CA LYS A 101 -21.49 3.24 3.84
C LYS A 101 -22.53 3.73 2.83
N THR A 102 -23.32 4.74 3.21
CA THR A 102 -24.38 5.36 2.39
C THR A 102 -23.80 6.12 1.20
N ASP A 103 -22.69 6.83 1.39
CA ASP A 103 -22.04 7.64 0.35
C ASP A 103 -21.62 6.79 -0.85
N ASN A 104 -21.09 5.59 -0.58
CA ASN A 104 -20.74 4.63 -1.62
C ASN A 104 -21.94 4.26 -2.51
N VAL A 105 -23.16 4.24 -1.97
CA VAL A 105 -24.38 3.95 -2.74
C VAL A 105 -24.74 5.16 -3.61
N TYR A 106 -24.75 6.36 -3.03
CA TYR A 106 -25.06 7.59 -3.77
C TYR A 106 -24.09 7.84 -4.93
N LEU A 107 -22.77 7.68 -4.69
CA LEU A 107 -21.76 7.84 -5.73
C LEU A 107 -21.89 6.78 -6.84
N ARG A 108 -22.20 5.53 -6.49
CA ARG A 108 -22.46 4.50 -7.51
C ARG A 108 -23.66 4.84 -8.39
N CYS A 109 -24.75 5.35 -7.81
CA CYS A 109 -25.92 5.79 -8.57
C CYS A 109 -25.59 7.00 -9.45
N ALA A 110 -24.88 8.00 -8.91
CA ALA A 110 -24.49 9.20 -9.66
C ALA A 110 -23.61 8.87 -10.87
N ILE A 111 -22.59 8.04 -10.69
CA ILE A 111 -21.69 7.63 -11.79
C ILE A 111 -22.46 6.86 -12.86
N ARG A 112 -23.42 6.00 -12.50
CA ARG A 112 -24.26 5.30 -13.50
C ARG A 112 -25.13 6.26 -14.29
N ASN A 113 -25.78 7.20 -13.60
CA ASN A 113 -26.65 8.20 -14.26
C ASN A 113 -25.86 9.15 -15.16
N LEU A 114 -24.59 9.41 -14.83
CA LEU A 114 -23.71 10.32 -15.55
C LEU A 114 -22.68 9.59 -16.42
N ALA A 115 -22.88 8.29 -16.68
CA ALA A 115 -21.88 7.43 -17.33
C ALA A 115 -21.47 7.94 -18.72
N ALA A 116 -22.42 8.47 -19.50
CA ALA A 116 -22.14 9.08 -20.81
C ALA A 116 -21.24 10.33 -20.72
N ARG A 117 -21.26 11.05 -19.59
CA ARG A 117 -20.42 12.23 -19.36
C ARG A 117 -19.07 11.87 -18.72
N TYR A 118 -18.99 10.76 -18.00
CA TYR A 118 -17.78 10.31 -17.28
C TYR A 118 -17.39 8.86 -17.63
N PRO A 119 -17.04 8.56 -18.88
CA PRO A 119 -16.65 7.20 -19.32
C PRO A 119 -15.34 6.71 -18.69
N GLU A 120 -14.56 7.59 -18.08
CA GLU A 120 -13.34 7.23 -17.34
C GLU A 120 -13.63 6.57 -15.99
N LEU A 121 -14.83 6.76 -15.43
CA LEU A 121 -15.22 6.18 -14.14
C LEU A 121 -15.98 4.85 -14.27
N ILE A 122 -16.57 4.58 -15.43
CA ILE A 122 -17.40 3.40 -15.66
C ILE A 122 -17.28 2.92 -17.11
N ASP A 123 -17.14 1.61 -17.27
CA ASP A 123 -17.21 0.93 -18.54
C ASP A 123 -18.67 0.51 -18.81
N GLN A 124 -19.30 1.15 -19.80
CA GLN A 124 -20.66 0.82 -20.25
C GLN A 124 -20.69 -0.33 -21.27
N GLY A 125 -19.55 -0.76 -21.80
CA GLY A 125 -19.46 -1.88 -22.75
C GLY A 125 -19.58 -3.25 -22.09
N SER A 126 -19.40 -3.34 -20.76
CA SER A 126 -19.57 -4.57 -20.00
C SER A 126 -21.01 -4.76 -19.51
N ASN A 127 -21.50 -6.00 -19.47
CA ASN A 127 -22.78 -6.34 -18.85
C ASN A 127 -22.57 -7.28 -17.64
N PRO A 128 -22.81 -6.84 -16.39
CA PRO A 128 -23.24 -5.49 -15.99
C PRO A 128 -22.14 -4.42 -16.14
N PRO A 129 -22.49 -3.12 -16.15
CA PRO A 129 -21.52 -2.02 -16.20
C PRO A 129 -20.50 -2.09 -15.06
N LYS A 130 -19.22 -2.00 -15.41
CA LYS A 130 -18.10 -2.17 -14.47
C LYS A 130 -17.49 -0.82 -14.13
N PHE A 131 -17.40 -0.50 -12.85
CA PHE A 131 -16.68 0.70 -12.39
C PHE A 131 -15.17 0.54 -12.62
N LYS A 132 -14.51 1.63 -13.03
CA LYS A 132 -13.04 1.74 -13.16
C LYS A 132 -12.38 2.28 -11.89
N VAL A 133 -13.17 2.38 -10.81
CA VAL A 133 -12.78 2.84 -9.50
C VAL A 133 -13.29 1.85 -8.46
N ARG A 134 -12.52 1.65 -7.40
CA ARG A 134 -12.91 0.82 -6.26
C ARG A 134 -13.53 1.68 -5.17
N PHE A 135 -14.70 1.30 -4.70
CA PHE A 135 -15.26 1.87 -3.47
C PHE A 135 -14.73 1.09 -2.27
N PHE A 136 -14.07 1.77 -1.34
CA PHE A 136 -13.63 1.16 -0.10
C PHE A 136 -14.83 0.74 0.73
N LYS A 137 -14.86 -0.53 1.14
CA LYS A 137 -15.92 -1.07 1.99
C LYS A 137 -15.38 -1.16 3.40
N TYR A 138 -15.99 -0.40 4.30
CA TYR A 138 -15.76 -0.57 5.72
C TYR A 138 -16.13 -1.99 6.12
N ALA A 139 -15.17 -2.69 6.70
CA ALA A 139 -15.39 -4.01 7.24
C ALA A 139 -15.62 -3.88 8.75
N GLU A 140 -16.74 -4.38 9.24
CA GLU A 140 -16.97 -4.61 10.68
C GLU A 140 -16.13 -5.80 11.20
N THR A 141 -15.19 -6.29 10.37
CA THR A 141 -14.31 -7.40 10.67
C THR A 141 -13.06 -6.93 11.39
N ARG A 142 -12.28 -7.89 11.89
CA ARG A 142 -11.02 -7.65 12.60
C ARG A 142 -10.06 -6.74 11.82
N THR A 143 -10.01 -6.89 10.49
CA THR A 143 -9.19 -6.06 9.60
C THR A 143 -9.56 -4.58 9.70
N GLY A 144 -10.85 -4.25 9.77
CA GLY A 144 -11.33 -2.88 9.95
C GLY A 144 -10.85 -2.28 11.27
N HIS A 145 -10.96 -3.04 12.37
CA HIS A 145 -10.44 -2.64 13.68
C HIS A 145 -8.93 -2.43 13.70
N ILE A 146 -8.15 -3.26 13.00
CA ILE A 146 -6.68 -3.09 12.94
C ILE A 146 -6.30 -1.82 12.17
N THR A 147 -7.08 -1.48 11.14
CA THR A 147 -6.89 -0.25 10.36
C THR A 147 -7.44 1.02 11.02
N ASP A 148 -8.18 0.88 12.12
CA ASP A 148 -9.01 1.95 12.70
C ASP A 148 -9.98 2.59 11.69
N LEU A 149 -10.32 1.85 10.63
CA LEU A 149 -11.26 2.26 9.58
C LEU A 149 -12.62 1.64 9.84
N THR A 150 -13.33 2.17 10.82
CA THR A 150 -14.69 1.73 11.19
C THR A 150 -15.78 2.66 10.65
N GLY A 151 -15.42 3.65 9.83
CA GLY A 151 -16.30 4.72 9.35
C GLY A 151 -16.21 5.99 10.21
N GLY A 152 -16.85 7.06 9.73
CA GLY A 152 -16.85 8.37 10.40
C GLY A 152 -15.56 9.17 10.17
N VAL A 153 -15.62 10.48 10.50
CA VAL A 153 -14.50 11.42 10.31
C VAL A 153 -13.22 10.99 11.04
N GLY A 154 -13.35 10.51 12.28
CA GLY A 154 -12.20 10.14 13.11
C GLY A 154 -11.34 9.01 12.51
N GLY A 155 -11.97 8.00 11.90
CA GLY A 155 -11.26 6.91 11.22
C GLY A 155 -10.51 7.39 9.99
N ILE A 156 -11.10 8.30 9.22
CA ILE A 156 -10.44 8.91 8.04
C ILE A 156 -9.24 9.74 8.45
N CYS A 157 -9.35 10.58 9.48
CA CYS A 157 -8.22 11.38 9.96
C CYS A 157 -7.04 10.50 10.40
N LYS A 158 -7.32 9.40 11.11
CA LYS A 158 -6.30 8.41 11.50
C LYS A 158 -5.67 7.74 10.29
N LEU A 159 -6.46 7.34 9.30
CA LEU A 159 -5.96 6.78 8.04
C LEU A 159 -5.00 7.76 7.37
N LEU A 160 -5.42 9.01 7.16
CA LEU A 160 -4.61 10.00 6.46
C LEU A 160 -3.26 10.22 7.15
N LYS A 161 -3.28 10.34 8.49
CA LYS A 161 -2.05 10.50 9.28
C LYS A 161 -1.14 9.28 9.15
N ASN A 162 -1.64 8.11 9.52
CA ASN A 162 -0.84 6.88 9.56
C ASN A 162 -0.37 6.47 8.16
N TYR A 163 -1.21 6.64 7.14
CA TYR A 163 -0.86 6.32 5.75
C TYR A 163 0.22 7.24 5.21
N HIS A 164 0.17 8.54 5.53
CA HIS A 164 1.22 9.47 5.13
C HIS A 164 2.58 9.07 5.70
N GLU A 165 2.64 8.76 7.01
CA GLU A 165 3.84 8.27 7.68
C GLU A 165 4.33 6.95 7.05
N ASP A 166 3.43 5.99 6.81
CA ASP A 166 3.81 4.69 6.26
C ASP A 166 4.31 4.76 4.81
N VAL A 167 3.70 5.63 3.97
CA VAL A 167 4.17 5.89 2.60
C VAL A 167 5.56 6.52 2.62
N HIS A 168 5.80 7.45 3.54
CA HIS A 168 7.09 8.11 3.66
C HIS A 168 8.17 7.15 4.16
N ASP A 169 7.90 6.38 5.21
CA ASP A 169 8.94 5.62 5.92
C ASP A 169 9.12 4.20 5.37
N TRP A 170 8.03 3.50 5.03
CA TRP A 170 8.04 2.05 4.80
C TRP A 170 7.83 1.67 3.34
N PHE A 171 6.92 2.33 2.62
CA PHE A 171 6.52 1.89 1.28
C PHE A 171 7.45 2.45 0.19
N LYS A 172 8.38 1.60 -0.27
CA LYS A 172 9.40 1.94 -1.28
C LYS A 172 9.22 1.23 -2.62
N ALA A 173 8.31 0.27 -2.69
CA ALA A 173 8.00 -0.45 -3.92
C ALA A 173 7.62 0.50 -5.06
N CYS A 174 7.98 0.16 -6.31
CA CYS A 174 7.54 0.94 -7.45
C CYS A 174 6.01 1.02 -7.46
N ARG A 175 5.48 2.25 -7.41
CA ARG A 175 4.05 2.49 -7.52
C ARG A 175 3.61 2.03 -8.91
N TYR A 176 2.40 1.53 -9.06
CA TYR A 176 1.81 1.32 -10.38
C TYR A 176 1.63 2.70 -11.05
N THR A 177 2.66 3.18 -11.74
CA THR A 177 2.67 4.49 -12.42
C THR A 177 1.77 4.51 -13.65
N HIS A 178 1.18 3.38 -14.03
CA HIS A 178 0.57 3.21 -15.34
C HIS A 178 -0.92 3.60 -15.46
N LEU A 179 -1.54 4.13 -14.40
CA LEU A 179 -3.00 4.25 -14.40
C LEU A 179 -3.60 5.64 -14.52
N LEU A 180 -2.88 6.75 -14.33
CA LEU A 180 -3.39 8.07 -14.70
C LEU A 180 -2.23 9.05 -14.97
N PRO A 181 -1.77 9.21 -16.23
CA PRO A 181 -0.83 10.28 -16.60
C PRO A 181 -1.35 11.68 -16.23
N ASN A 182 -2.68 11.85 -16.15
CA ASN A 182 -3.32 13.16 -16.10
C ASN A 182 -3.81 13.62 -14.70
N PHE A 183 -3.79 12.76 -13.67
CA PHE A 183 -4.28 13.17 -12.34
C PHE A 183 -3.20 13.71 -11.39
N TYR A 184 -1.92 13.37 -11.62
CA TYR A 184 -0.82 13.78 -10.74
C TYR A 184 0.05 14.93 -11.30
N ALA A 185 -0.32 15.53 -12.44
CA ALA A 185 0.42 16.62 -13.06
C ALA A 185 0.37 17.96 -12.29
N HIS A 186 -0.44 18.05 -11.23
CA HIS A 186 -0.50 19.22 -10.36
C HIS A 186 -0.09 18.85 -8.93
N ARG A 187 1.20 18.61 -8.73
CA ARG A 187 1.82 18.86 -7.43
C ARG A 187 2.16 20.36 -7.39
N PRO A 188 1.55 21.19 -6.52
CA PRO A 188 2.09 22.53 -6.28
C PRO A 188 3.47 22.36 -5.65
N GLU A 189 4.49 22.98 -6.23
CA GLU A 189 5.80 23.08 -5.61
C GLU A 189 5.67 23.77 -4.24
N PRO A 190 6.43 23.33 -3.22
CA PRO A 190 6.47 24.04 -1.95
C PRO A 190 7.04 25.45 -2.18
N LEU A 191 6.22 26.45 -1.84
CA LEU A 191 6.55 27.86 -1.89
C LEU A 191 7.65 28.16 -0.86
N ALA A 192 8.92 28.03 -1.24
CA ALA A 192 10.03 28.47 -0.40
C ALA A 192 11.18 29.05 -1.25
N ALA A 193 11.53 30.30 -0.91
CA ALA A 193 12.75 31.03 -1.25
C ALA A 193 12.91 31.55 -2.71
N ARG A 194 12.17 32.61 -3.03
CA ARG A 194 12.70 33.66 -3.91
C ARG A 194 13.72 34.48 -3.10
N ALA A 195 15.01 34.30 -3.38
CA ALA A 195 16.04 35.29 -3.07
C ALA A 195 17.14 35.26 -4.14
N SER A 196 17.36 36.44 -4.76
CA SER A 196 18.59 36.95 -5.41
C SER A 196 19.48 35.93 -6.14
N GLY A 197 19.58 35.93 -7.47
CA GLY A 197 20.21 36.99 -8.23
C GLY A 197 21.74 36.90 -8.13
N VAL A 198 22.42 36.36 -9.16
CA VAL A 198 23.65 36.88 -9.80
C VAL A 198 24.14 35.88 -10.88
N SER A 199 24.24 36.43 -12.09
CA SER A 199 25.09 36.14 -13.26
C SER A 199 26.16 35.03 -13.18
N ALA A 200 26.23 34.19 -14.24
CA ALA A 200 27.48 33.96 -14.99
C ALA A 200 27.26 33.25 -16.35
N CYS A 201 27.47 34.02 -17.42
CA CYS A 201 28.05 33.73 -18.74
C CYS A 201 27.87 32.37 -19.46
N ARG A 202 27.31 32.51 -20.68
CA ARG A 202 27.47 31.65 -21.86
C ARG A 202 28.95 31.41 -22.22
N ARG A 203 29.25 30.24 -22.80
CA ARG A 203 30.23 30.13 -23.89
C ARG A 203 29.87 28.96 -24.82
N LEU A 204 29.60 29.31 -26.08
CA LEU A 204 29.49 28.41 -27.25
C LEU A 204 30.83 28.44 -27.99
N GLY A 205 31.27 27.26 -28.49
CA GLY A 205 31.99 27.08 -29.75
C GLY A 205 33.51 27.34 -29.79
N ALA A 206 34.28 26.30 -30.13
CA ALA A 206 35.46 26.40 -31.02
C ALA A 206 35.83 24.99 -31.56
N MET A 207 35.89 24.88 -32.88
CA MET A 207 36.34 23.75 -33.70
C MET A 207 37.86 23.87 -33.91
N PRO A 208 38.65 22.77 -33.90
CA PRO A 208 40.08 22.85 -34.23
C PRO A 208 40.34 22.72 -35.75
N PRO A 209 41.46 23.27 -36.26
CA PRO A 209 41.73 23.43 -37.69
C PRO A 209 42.45 22.23 -38.31
N ASP A 210 42.30 22.14 -39.63
CA ASP A 210 43.07 21.30 -40.56
C ASP A 210 44.56 21.58 -40.47
N ASP A 211 45.39 20.55 -40.71
CA ASP A 211 46.74 20.71 -41.24
C ASP A 211 47.16 19.48 -42.09
N PRO A 212 48.09 19.66 -43.05
CA PRO A 212 48.11 18.90 -44.30
C PRO A 212 49.29 17.92 -44.41
N LEU A 213 49.10 16.88 -45.23
CA LEU A 213 49.96 16.43 -46.34
C LEU A 213 49.34 15.19 -47.00
#